data_AF-A0A1V4BMK3-F1
#
_entry.id   AF-A0A1V4BMK3-F1
#
_cell.length_a   1.000
_cell.length_b   1.000
_cell.length_c   1.000
_cell.angle_alpha   90.00
_cell.angle_beta   90.00
_cell.angle_gamma   90.00
#
_symmetry.space_group_name_H-M   'P 1'
#
loop_
_entity.id
_entity.type
_entity.pdbx_description
1 polymer ?
#
loop_
_entity_poly.entity_id
_entity_poly.type
_entity_poly.pdbx_seq_one_letter_code
_entity_poly.pdbx_strand_id
1 'polypeptide(L)'
;MTWTANQQAKIIRTERGLTIAGTRITLYDVIDLLKADYPPKLIRDTFNLTNAQIDAALSYIEANQAQVEVEYQEVLQNREEIRQYWEDRNRERFARIAAMPHKPGQEAFWAKLEEQRARRAAQKQ
;
A
#
# COMPACT_ATOMS: atom_id res chain seq x y z
N MET A 1 17.59 24.10 -8.19
CA MET A 1 17.07 23.33 -9.35
C MET A 1 15.60 23.64 -9.50
N THR A 2 15.23 24.31 -10.58
CA THR A 2 13.85 24.70 -10.89
C THR A 2 13.13 23.53 -11.55
N TRP A 3 12.14 22.98 -10.87
CA TRP A 3 11.21 22.01 -11.45
C TRP A 3 10.25 22.78 -12.37
N THR A 4 10.53 22.80 -13.67
CA THR A 4 9.54 23.23 -14.66
C THR A 4 8.44 22.17 -14.71
N ALA A 5 7.35 22.43 -13.98
CA ALA A 5 6.11 21.67 -14.02
C ALA A 5 5.46 21.84 -15.39
N ASN A 6 5.91 21.07 -16.38
CA ASN A 6 5.22 20.98 -17.66
C ASN A 6 4.11 19.93 -17.53
N GLN A 7 2.85 20.40 -17.65
CA GLN A 7 1.59 19.70 -17.35
C GLN A 7 1.22 18.59 -18.37
N GLN A 8 2.18 17.82 -18.86
CA GLN A 8 1.86 16.48 -19.35
C GLN A 8 2.02 15.55 -18.16
N ALA A 9 0.94 14.94 -17.67
CA ALA A 9 1.03 13.87 -16.70
C ALA A 9 1.91 12.76 -17.30
N LYS A 10 3.20 12.74 -16.92
CA LYS A 10 4.19 11.80 -17.42
C LYS A 10 4.41 10.74 -16.37
N ILE A 11 4.49 9.50 -16.82
CA ILE A 11 5.06 8.43 -16.01
C ILE A 11 6.57 8.64 -15.99
N ILE A 12 7.15 8.76 -14.79
CA ILE A 12 8.57 8.98 -14.57
C ILE A 12 9.18 7.77 -13.87
N ARG A 13 10.42 7.45 -14.21
CA ARG A 13 11.19 6.40 -13.51
C ARG A 13 11.84 7.00 -12.27
N THR A 14 11.59 6.40 -11.12
CA THR A 14 12.23 6.77 -9.85
C THR A 14 12.91 5.55 -9.23
N GLU A 15 13.54 5.73 -8.06
CA GLU A 15 14.07 4.63 -7.23
C GLU A 15 13.00 3.59 -6.85
N ARG A 16 11.71 3.94 -6.92
CA ARG A 16 10.57 3.06 -6.62
C ARG A 16 9.98 2.39 -7.86
N GLY A 17 10.55 2.64 -9.05
CA GLY A 17 10.01 2.19 -10.33
C GLY A 17 9.17 3.25 -11.05
N LEU A 18 8.23 2.80 -11.89
CA LEU A 18 7.37 3.67 -12.70
C LEU A 18 6.35 4.39 -11.81
N THR A 19 6.46 5.72 -11.74
CA THR A 19 5.71 6.58 -10.82
C THR A 19 4.95 7.66 -11.58
N ILE A 20 3.74 7.98 -11.13
CA ILE A 20 2.94 9.08 -11.69
C ILE A 20 3.57 10.42 -11.25
N ALA A 21 3.98 11.26 -12.20
CA ALA A 21 4.62 12.54 -11.89
C ALA A 21 3.78 13.42 -10.95
N GLY A 22 4.48 14.07 -10.01
CA GLY A 22 3.87 14.89 -8.97
C GLY A 22 3.28 14.09 -7.80
N THR A 23 3.43 12.77 -7.78
CA THR A 23 2.96 11.90 -6.70
C THR A 23 4.02 10.89 -6.27
N ARG A 24 3.75 10.17 -5.19
CA ARG A 24 4.51 8.97 -4.79
C ARG A 24 3.81 7.66 -5.21
N ILE A 25 2.78 7.75 -6.05
CA ILE A 25 1.96 6.61 -6.45
C ILE A 25 2.63 5.91 -7.64
N THR A 26 2.89 4.63 -7.49
CA THR A 26 3.48 3.80 -8.55
C THR A 26 2.39 3.29 -9.49
N LEU A 27 2.77 2.90 -10.71
CA LEU A 27 1.85 2.18 -11.59
C LEU A 27 1.44 0.83 -10.98
N TYR A 28 2.30 0.20 -10.18
CA TYR A 28 2.02 -1.07 -9.53
C TYR A 28 0.87 -0.95 -8.53
N ASP A 29 0.78 0.15 -7.79
CA ASP A 29 -0.34 0.42 -6.87
C ASP A 29 -1.68 0.59 -7.63
N VAL A 30 -1.63 1.18 -8.83
CA VAL A 30 -2.80 1.29 -9.72
C VAL A 30 -3.18 -0.08 -10.27
N ILE A 31 -2.20 -0.89 -10.67
CA ILE A 31 -2.42 -2.26 -11.18
C ILE A 31 -3.00 -3.16 -10.10
N ASP A 32 -2.54 -3.06 -8.84
CA ASP A 32 -3.09 -3.80 -7.69
C ASP A 32 -4.62 -3.60 -7.61
N LEU A 33 -5.09 -2.34 -7.72
CA LEU A 33 -6.51 -2.04 -7.67
C LEU A 33 -7.26 -2.42 -8.96
N LEU A 34 -6.65 -2.26 -10.14
CA LEU A 34 -7.25 -2.71 -11.40
C LEU A 34 -7.47 -4.23 -11.41
N LYS A 35 -6.48 -5.02 -10.92
CA LYS A 35 -6.59 -6.48 -10.81
C LYS A 35 -7.59 -6.92 -9.74
N ALA A 36 -7.93 -6.05 -8.79
CA ALA A 36 -9.00 -6.26 -7.82
C ALA A 36 -10.37 -5.74 -8.32
N ASP A 37 -10.51 -5.51 -9.63
CA ASP A 37 -11.74 -5.04 -10.31
C ASP A 37 -12.26 -3.67 -9.84
N TYR A 38 -11.38 -2.82 -9.31
CA TYR A 38 -11.78 -1.46 -8.92
C TYR A 38 -11.96 -0.59 -10.17
N PRO A 39 -13.08 0.15 -10.30
CA PRO A 39 -13.28 1.04 -11.43
C PRO A 39 -12.27 2.21 -11.37
N PRO A 40 -11.75 2.69 -12.51
CA PRO A 40 -10.74 3.76 -12.54
C PRO A 40 -11.10 5.03 -11.78
N LYS A 41 -12.39 5.39 -11.73
CA LYS A 41 -12.88 6.54 -10.94
C LYS A 41 -12.63 6.35 -9.44
N LEU A 42 -12.81 5.13 -8.93
CA LEU A 42 -12.56 4.82 -7.52
C LEU A 42 -11.07 4.77 -7.21
N ILE A 43 -10.25 4.28 -8.14
CA ILE A 43 -8.79 4.29 -8.02
C ILE A 43 -8.27 5.73 -7.94
N ARG A 44 -8.76 6.60 -8.82
CA ARG A 44 -8.47 8.04 -8.80
C ARG A 44 -8.78 8.65 -7.43
N ASP A 45 -9.99 8.39 -6.91
CA ASP A 45 -10.44 8.96 -5.64
C ASP A 45 -9.66 8.39 -4.45
N THR A 46 -9.35 7.09 -4.46
CA THR A 46 -8.52 6.42 -3.43
C THR A 46 -7.14 7.06 -3.29
N PHE A 47 -6.53 7.43 -4.42
CA PHE A 47 -5.19 8.02 -4.46
C PHE A 47 -5.17 9.55 -4.57
N ASN A 48 -6.33 10.21 -4.53
CA ASN A 48 -6.47 11.64 -4.77
C ASN A 48 -5.77 12.12 -6.06
N LEU A 49 -5.87 11.33 -7.14
CA LEU A 49 -5.28 11.67 -8.44
C LEU A 49 -6.17 12.64 -9.21
N THR A 50 -5.55 13.47 -10.04
CA THR A 50 -6.29 14.23 -11.06
C THR A 50 -6.73 13.32 -12.20
N ASN A 51 -7.76 13.71 -12.95
CA ASN A 51 -8.19 12.96 -14.15
C ASN A 51 -7.01 12.75 -15.13
N ALA A 52 -6.22 13.79 -15.38
CA ALA A 52 -5.06 13.70 -16.27
C ALA A 52 -4.01 12.67 -15.79
N GLN A 53 -3.84 12.51 -14.47
CA GLN A 53 -2.90 11.55 -13.90
C GLN A 53 -3.37 10.10 -14.02
N ILE A 54 -4.65 9.83 -13.71
CA ILE A 54 -5.20 8.48 -13.86
C ILE A 54 -5.27 8.08 -15.34
N ASP A 55 -5.68 9.00 -16.21
CA ASP A 55 -5.75 8.74 -17.66
C ASP A 55 -4.35 8.45 -18.23
N ALA A 56 -3.33 9.23 -17.84
CA ALA A 56 -1.95 8.97 -18.23
C ALA A 56 -1.41 7.63 -17.71
N ALA A 57 -1.77 7.24 -16.49
CA ALA A 57 -1.40 5.94 -15.93
C ALA A 57 -2.03 4.79 -16.74
N LEU A 58 -3.33 4.86 -17.02
CA LEU A 58 -4.05 3.85 -17.79
C LEU A 58 -3.49 3.74 -19.21
N SER A 59 -3.32 4.87 -19.92
CA SER A 59 -2.76 4.88 -21.27
C SER A 59 -1.33 4.33 -21.32
N TYR A 60 -0.50 4.61 -20.31
CA TYR A 60 0.86 4.06 -20.25
C TYR A 60 0.85 2.54 -20.01
N ILE A 61 -0.01 2.06 -19.10
CA ILE A 61 -0.17 0.62 -18.82
C ILE A 61 -0.62 -0.11 -20.08
N GLU A 62 -1.63 0.42 -20.78
CA GLU A 62 -2.15 -0.17 -22.03
C GLU A 62 -1.08 -0.21 -23.13
N ALA A 63 -0.35 0.89 -23.34
CA ALA A 63 0.68 0.97 -24.37
C ALA A 63 1.92 0.09 -24.10
N ASN A 64 2.19 -0.26 -22.84
CA ASN A 64 3.40 -0.97 -22.42
C ASN A 64 3.10 -2.26 -21.63
N GLN A 65 1.95 -2.88 -21.89
CA GLN A 65 1.39 -3.95 -21.05
C GLN A 65 2.40 -5.08 -20.74
N ALA A 66 3.11 -5.59 -21.75
CA ALA A 66 4.06 -6.69 -21.55
C ALA A 66 5.24 -6.30 -20.64
N GLN A 67 5.81 -5.10 -20.83
CA GLN A 67 6.93 -4.62 -20.02
C GLN A 67 6.48 -4.32 -18.58
N VAL A 68 5.33 -3.67 -18.43
CA VAL A 68 4.79 -3.30 -17.12
C VAL A 68 4.40 -4.53 -16.32
N GLU A 69 3.83 -5.56 -16.95
CA GLU A 69 3.47 -6.80 -16.26
C GLU A 69 4.71 -7.54 -15.75
N VAL A 70 5.81 -7.61 -16.52
CA VAL A 70 7.06 -8.22 -16.07
C VAL A 70 7.59 -7.50 -14.82
N GLU A 71 7.70 -6.18 -14.88
CA GLU A 71 8.19 -5.40 -13.74
C GLU A 71 7.25 -5.48 -12.53
N TYR A 72 5.93 -5.54 -12.77
CA TYR A 72 4.94 -5.74 -11.70
C TYR A 72 5.14 -7.07 -10.97
N GLN A 73 5.41 -8.17 -11.69
CA GLN A 73 5.69 -9.47 -11.07
C GLN A 73 6.97 -9.45 -10.23
N GLU A 74 8.03 -8.80 -10.72
CA GLU A 74 9.27 -8.61 -9.96
C GLU A 74 9.02 -7.82 -8.66
N VAL A 75 8.20 -6.77 -8.71
CA VAL A 75 7.82 -5.98 -7.54
C VAL A 75 7.04 -6.81 -6.53
N LEU A 76 6.09 -7.65 -6.97
CA LEU A 76 5.35 -8.55 -6.08
C LEU A 76 6.28 -9.54 -5.38
N GLN A 77 7.20 -10.17 -6.12
CA GLN A 77 8.17 -11.10 -5.56
C GLN A 77 9.04 -10.42 -4.51
N ASN A 78 9.63 -9.28 -4.85
CA ASN A 78 10.48 -8.51 -3.93
C ASN A 78 9.73 -8.09 -2.66
N ARG A 79 8.46 -7.67 -2.79
CA ARG A 79 7.61 -7.30 -1.64
C ARG A 79 7.40 -8.49 -0.70
N GLU A 80 7.10 -9.66 -1.25
CA GLU A 80 6.88 -10.86 -0.43
C GLU A 80 8.18 -11.36 0.22
N GLU A 81 9.31 -11.35 -0.49
CA GLU A 81 10.62 -11.70 0.06
C GLU A 81 11.01 -10.79 1.23
N ILE A 82 10.88 -9.46 1.06
CA ILE A 82 11.16 -8.48 2.11
C ILE A 82 10.22 -8.70 3.30
N ARG A 83 8.94 -8.96 3.04
CA ARG A 83 7.94 -9.22 4.08
C ARG A 83 8.33 -10.45 4.90
N GLN A 84 8.59 -11.58 4.25
CA GLN A 84 8.97 -12.83 4.91
C GLN A 84 10.23 -12.65 5.74
N TYR A 85 11.26 -12.00 5.18
CA TYR A 85 12.51 -11.71 5.87
C TYR A 85 12.27 -10.95 7.19
N TRP A 86 11.46 -9.89 7.17
CA TRP A 86 11.20 -9.09 8.36
C TRP A 86 10.24 -9.76 9.33
N GLU A 87 9.26 -10.53 8.85
CA GLU A 87 8.37 -11.32 9.70
C GLU A 87 9.15 -12.36 10.50
N ASP A 88 10.05 -13.10 9.85
CA ASP A 88 10.90 -14.09 10.51
C ASP A 88 11.86 -13.45 11.50
N ARG A 89 12.55 -12.40 11.07
CA ARG A 89 13.50 -11.68 11.93
C ARG A 89 12.82 -11.07 13.16
N ASN A 90 11.59 -10.56 13.00
CA ASN A 90 10.88 -9.91 14.09
C ASN A 90 10.04 -10.87 14.93
N ARG A 91 9.91 -12.15 14.54
CA ARG A 91 9.05 -13.15 15.20
C ARG A 91 9.27 -13.22 16.70
N GLU A 92 10.52 -13.43 17.13
CA GLU A 92 10.87 -13.52 18.56
C GLU A 92 10.67 -12.20 19.29
N ARG A 93 10.98 -11.07 18.64
CA ARG A 93 10.81 -9.75 19.23
C ARG A 93 9.33 -9.44 19.46
N PHE A 94 8.46 -9.75 18.50
CA PHE A 94 7.03 -9.58 18.65
C PHE A 94 6.45 -10.54 19.69
N ALA A 95 6.90 -11.80 19.76
CA ALA A 95 6.50 -12.71 20.82
C ALA A 95 6.86 -12.17 22.21
N ARG A 96 8.07 -11.61 22.37
CA ARG A 96 8.47 -10.94 23.63
C ARG A 96 7.59 -9.75 23.96
N ILE A 97 7.32 -8.86 22.99
CA ILE A 97 6.46 -7.69 23.19
C ILE A 97 5.03 -8.12 23.57
N ALA A 98 4.50 -9.15 22.94
CA ALA A 98 3.17 -9.68 23.24
C ALA A 98 3.08 -10.29 24.65
N ALA A 99 4.16 -10.90 25.13
CA ALA A 99 4.25 -11.45 26.48
C ALA A 99 4.61 -10.41 27.56
N MET A 100 4.93 -9.16 27.19
CA MET A 100 5.27 -8.13 28.17
C MET A 100 4.05 -7.83 29.06
N PRO A 101 4.22 -7.79 30.39
CA PRO A 101 3.13 -7.39 31.27
C PRO A 101 2.74 -5.94 31.00
N HIS A 102 1.46 -5.65 31.17
CA HIS A 102 0.96 -4.29 31.12
C HIS A 102 1.64 -3.44 32.20
N LYS A 103 1.80 -2.14 31.90
CA LYS A 103 2.39 -1.22 32.88
C LYS A 103 1.47 -1.11 34.11
N PRO A 104 2.02 -1.12 35.33
CA PRO A 104 1.24 -0.86 36.53
C PRO A 104 0.50 0.49 36.42
N GLY A 105 -0.74 0.54 36.91
CA GLY A 105 -1.59 1.73 36.85
C GLY A 105 -2.41 1.89 35.57
N GLN A 106 -2.38 0.91 34.66
CA GLN A 106 -3.21 0.87 33.44
C GLN A 106 -4.28 -0.22 33.46
N GLU A 107 -4.50 -0.89 34.59
CA GLU A 107 -5.35 -2.08 34.71
C GLU A 107 -6.80 -1.77 34.28
N ALA A 108 -7.35 -0.63 34.68
CA ALA A 108 -8.69 -0.20 34.30
C ALA A 108 -8.83 0.07 32.78
N PHE A 109 -7.78 0.58 32.14
CA PHE A 109 -7.76 0.80 30.69
C PHE A 109 -7.76 -0.54 29.94
N TRP A 110 -6.91 -1.48 30.37
CA TRP A 110 -6.84 -2.81 29.77
C TRP A 110 -8.12 -3.62 29.98
N ALA A 111 -8.74 -3.55 31.16
CA ALA A 111 -10.02 -4.19 31.43
C ALA A 111 -11.13 -3.70 30.48
N LYS A 112 -11.22 -2.37 30.27
CA LYS A 112 -12.19 -1.78 29.34
C LYS A 112 -11.92 -2.18 27.89
N LEU A 113 -10.64 -2.28 27.50
CA LEU A 113 -10.26 -2.70 26.16
C LEU A 113 -10.63 -4.17 25.90
N GLU A 114 -10.39 -5.06 26.87
CA GLU A 114 -10.76 -6.48 26.75
C GLU A 114 -12.27 -6.67 26.71
N GLU A 115 -13.03 -5.93 27.50
CA GLU A 115 -14.49 -5.93 27.42
C GLU A 115 -15.00 -5.55 26.00
N GLN A 116 -14.40 -4.52 25.39
CA GLN A 116 -14.77 -4.12 24.03
C GLN A 116 -14.31 -5.13 22.96
N ARG A 117 -13.22 -5.86 23.19
CA ARG A 117 -12.83 -6.96 22.29
C ARG A 117 -13.84 -8.11 22.38
N ALA A 118 -14.22 -8.51 23.59
CA ALA A 118 -15.21 -9.56 23.81
C ALA A 118 -16.57 -9.22 23.18
N ARG A 119 -17.06 -8.00 23.36
CA ARG A 119 -18.31 -7.53 22.72
C ARG A 119 -18.27 -7.60 21.19
N ARG A 120 -17.15 -7.18 20.58
CA ARG A 120 -16.97 -7.24 19.12
C ARG A 120 -16.87 -8.68 18.59
N ALA A 121 -16.27 -9.58 19.37
CA ALA A 121 -16.22 -11.00 19.01
C ALA A 121 -17.62 -11.64 19.07
N ALA A 122 -18.41 -11.34 20.10
CA ALA A 122 -19.77 -11.84 20.26
C ALA A 122 -20.76 -11.31 19.21
N GLN A 123 -20.55 -10.09 18.68
CA GLN A 123 -21.38 -9.51 17.61
C GLN A 123 -21.04 -10.04 16.21
N LYS A 124 -19.90 -10.72 16.04
CA LYS A 124 -19.50 -11.34 14.77
C LYS A 124 -19.97 -12.80 14.63
N GLN A 125 -20.56 -13.37 15.68
CA GLN A 125 -21.22 -14.69 15.68
C GLN A 125 -22.71 -14.52 15.41
#